data_AF-A0A670HZV8-F1
#
_entry.id   AF-A0A670HZV8-F1
#
_cell.length_a   1.000
_cell.length_b   1.000
_cell.length_c   1.000
_cell.angle_alpha   90.00
_cell.angle_beta   90.00
_cell.angle_gamma   90.00
#
_symmetry.space_group_name_H-M   'P 1'
#
loop_
_entity.id
_entity.type
_entity.pdbx_description
1 polymer ?
#
loop_
_entity_poly.entity_id
_entity_poly.type
_entity_poly.pdbx_seq_one_letter_code
_entity_poly.pdbx_strand_id
1 'polypeptide(L)'
;RIMGTGVYPPPTVKVEEALEGDAARMEMRRQHFRQLSYHEAKGPREICRKLRELCCQWLTPEKHTKEQILDLLILEQFLTIMPREMQNWVRERGPGTCAEAAVLAEDFLLILHESERREVKV
;
A
#
# COMPACT_ATOMS: atom_id res chain seq x y z
N ARG A 1 22.18 37.18 -35.16
CA ARG A 1 23.15 36.07 -35.08
C ARG A 1 23.07 35.47 -33.68
N ILE A 2 22.63 34.20 -33.57
CA ILE A 2 22.73 33.26 -32.43
C ILE A 2 21.85 33.59 -31.19
N MET A 3 20.63 33.04 -31.11
CA MET A 3 20.18 31.76 -30.48
C MET A 3 19.81 31.91 -29.00
N GLY A 4 18.54 31.63 -28.71
CA GLY A 4 17.98 31.65 -27.38
C GLY A 4 18.48 30.51 -26.50
N THR A 5 18.44 30.76 -25.21
CA THR A 5 18.54 29.74 -24.18
C THR A 5 17.26 29.84 -23.36
N GLY A 6 16.29 29.01 -23.74
CA GLY A 6 15.17 28.67 -22.88
C GLY A 6 15.75 28.04 -21.61
N VAL A 7 15.60 28.73 -20.49
CA VAL A 7 15.78 28.10 -19.18
C VAL A 7 14.54 27.28 -18.96
N TYR A 8 14.61 26.02 -19.40
CA TYR A 8 13.63 25.01 -19.01
C TYR A 8 13.61 24.94 -17.48
N PRO A 9 12.45 25.10 -16.82
CA PRO A 9 12.36 24.75 -15.42
C PRO A 9 12.68 23.25 -15.30
N PRO A 10 13.36 22.82 -14.23
CA PRO A 10 13.56 21.39 -13.98
C PRO A 10 12.18 20.72 -13.95
N PRO A 11 12.00 19.54 -14.56
CA PRO A 11 10.77 18.81 -14.39
C PRO A 11 10.68 18.47 -12.90
N THR A 12 9.83 19.18 -12.18
CA THR A 12 9.27 18.70 -10.92
C THR A 12 8.47 17.46 -11.31
N VAL A 13 9.18 16.34 -11.30
CA VAL A 13 8.61 15.02 -11.28
C VAL A 13 7.61 15.01 -10.15
N LYS A 14 6.33 15.08 -10.53
CA LYS A 14 5.18 14.73 -9.69
C LYS A 14 5.21 13.22 -9.42
N VAL A 15 6.30 12.72 -8.87
CA VAL A 15 6.51 11.29 -8.61
C VAL A 15 5.93 10.91 -7.26
N GLU A 16 5.78 11.84 -6.33
CA GLU A 16 5.17 11.54 -5.02
C GLU A 16 3.65 11.36 -5.10
N GLU A 17 2.89 12.21 -5.81
CA GLU A 17 1.43 12.03 -5.96
C GLU A 17 1.05 10.80 -6.81
N ALA A 18 1.94 10.34 -7.70
CA ALA A 18 1.67 9.20 -8.58
C ALA A 18 1.77 7.86 -7.84
N LEU A 19 2.63 7.79 -6.81
CA LEU A 19 2.90 6.58 -6.02
C LEU A 19 1.82 6.35 -4.95
N GLU A 20 1.39 7.39 -4.25
CA GLU A 20 0.29 7.30 -3.25
C GLU A 20 -1.02 6.82 -3.89
N GLY A 21 -1.33 7.34 -5.08
CA GLY A 21 -2.48 6.89 -5.85
C GLY A 21 -2.38 5.42 -6.27
N ASP A 22 -1.16 4.87 -6.42
CA ASP A 22 -0.99 3.48 -6.81
C ASP A 22 -1.15 2.51 -5.64
N ALA A 23 -0.60 2.86 -4.47
CA ALA A 23 -0.79 2.10 -3.23
C ALA A 23 -2.29 2.02 -2.85
N ALA A 24 -3.01 3.14 -2.90
CA ALA A 24 -4.44 3.18 -2.63
C ALA A 24 -5.25 2.33 -3.64
N ARG A 25 -4.89 2.38 -4.94
CA ARG A 25 -5.52 1.53 -5.97
C ARG A 25 -5.21 0.04 -5.78
N MET A 26 -4.00 -0.31 -5.36
CA MET A 26 -3.62 -1.69 -5.05
C MET A 26 -4.41 -2.21 -3.85
N GLU A 27 -4.51 -1.40 -2.79
CA GLU A 27 -5.29 -1.72 -1.60
C GLU A 27 -6.78 -1.90 -1.90
N MET A 28 -7.35 -1.04 -2.74
CA MET A 28 -8.73 -1.20 -3.21
C MET A 28 -8.93 -2.54 -3.93
N ARG A 29 -8.03 -2.92 -4.85
CA ARG A 29 -8.12 -4.20 -5.58
C ARG A 29 -7.98 -5.40 -4.64
N ARG A 30 -7.09 -5.32 -3.64
CA ARG A 30 -6.97 -6.33 -2.58
C ARG A 30 -8.28 -6.51 -1.82
N GLN A 31 -8.88 -5.40 -1.38
CA GLN A 31 -10.13 -5.44 -0.63
C GLN A 31 -11.25 -6.09 -1.43
N HIS A 32 -11.38 -5.78 -2.72
CA HIS A 32 -12.34 -6.43 -3.61
C HIS A 32 -12.09 -7.94 -3.72
N PHE A 33 -10.83 -8.37 -3.85
CA PHE A 33 -10.48 -9.80 -3.87
C PHE A 33 -10.90 -10.51 -2.58
N ARG A 34 -10.68 -9.89 -1.41
CA ARG A 34 -10.99 -10.48 -0.09
C ARG A 34 -12.48 -10.42 0.27
N GLN A 35 -13.21 -9.43 -0.22
CA GLN A 35 -14.63 -9.21 0.07
C GLN A 35 -15.58 -9.95 -0.88
N LEU A 36 -15.06 -10.51 -1.99
CA LEU A 36 -15.87 -11.28 -2.93
C LEU A 36 -16.65 -12.37 -2.21
N SER A 37 -17.97 -12.32 -2.33
CA SER A 37 -18.87 -13.24 -1.65
C SER A 37 -19.47 -14.27 -2.61
N TYR A 38 -19.69 -15.48 -2.11
CA TYR A 38 -20.24 -16.58 -2.91
C TYR A 38 -21.61 -16.24 -3.51
N HIS A 39 -22.42 -15.43 -2.80
CA HIS A 39 -23.75 -15.03 -3.26
C HIS A 39 -23.73 -14.14 -4.50
N GLU A 40 -22.59 -13.53 -4.85
CA GLU A 40 -22.45 -12.62 -5.99
C GLU A 40 -22.24 -13.35 -7.33
N ALA A 41 -22.31 -14.68 -7.33
CA ALA A 41 -22.04 -15.50 -8.51
C ALA A 41 -23.10 -16.58 -8.75
N LYS A 42 -23.19 -16.98 -10.01
CA LYS A 42 -24.15 -17.98 -10.50
C LYS A 42 -23.72 -19.43 -10.19
N GLY A 43 -22.63 -19.62 -9.42
CA GLY A 43 -22.10 -20.94 -9.07
C GLY A 43 -20.58 -20.95 -8.82
N PRO A 44 -20.01 -22.10 -8.44
CA PRO A 44 -18.63 -22.21 -7.98
C PRO A 44 -17.62 -21.92 -9.09
N ARG A 45 -17.91 -22.33 -10.34
CA ARG A 45 -17.03 -22.06 -11.49
C ARG A 45 -16.91 -20.56 -11.78
N GLU A 46 -18.01 -19.82 -11.62
CA GLU A 46 -18.06 -18.37 -11.79
C GLU A 46 -17.30 -17.65 -10.67
N ILE A 47 -17.42 -18.10 -9.41
CA ILE A 47 -16.61 -17.60 -8.29
C ILE A 47 -15.13 -17.82 -8.56
N CYS A 48 -14.72 -19.03 -8.96
CA CYS A 48 -13.31 -19.32 -9.25
C CYS A 48 -12.76 -18.45 -10.39
N ARG A 49 -13.58 -18.11 -11.40
CA ARG A 49 -13.22 -17.18 -12.47
C ARG A 49 -13.00 -15.76 -11.92
N LYS A 50 -13.98 -15.22 -11.18
CA LYS A 50 -13.90 -13.89 -10.56
C LYS A 50 -12.72 -13.75 -9.59
N LEU A 51 -12.46 -14.77 -8.76
CA LEU A 51 -11.29 -14.79 -7.86
C LEU A 51 -9.97 -14.69 -8.62
N ARG A 52 -9.84 -15.41 -9.74
CA ARG A 52 -8.64 -15.33 -10.60
C ARG A 52 -8.48 -13.93 -11.19
N GLU A 53 -9.56 -13.36 -11.73
CA GLU A 53 -9.54 -12.01 -12.31
C GLU A 53 -9.13 -10.95 -11.27
N LEU A 54 -9.72 -11.00 -10.07
CA LEU A 54 -9.40 -10.08 -8.98
C LEU A 54 -7.98 -10.28 -8.45
N CYS A 55 -7.52 -11.53 -8.36
CA CYS A 55 -6.15 -11.86 -7.96
C CYS A 55 -5.12 -11.29 -8.96
N CYS A 56 -5.35 -11.47 -10.26
CA CYS A 56 -4.51 -10.86 -11.30
C CYS A 56 -4.56 -9.33 -11.24
N GLN A 57 -5.72 -8.73 -10.99
CA GLN A 57 -5.82 -7.28 -10.85
C GLN A 57 -5.05 -6.77 -9.63
N TRP A 58 -5.16 -7.44 -8.47
CA TRP A 58 -4.45 -7.03 -7.27
C TRP A 58 -2.93 -7.24 -7.40
N LEU A 59 -2.50 -8.45 -7.70
CA LEU A 59 -1.08 -8.83 -7.70
C LEU A 59 -0.35 -8.49 -9.00
N THR A 60 -1.07 -8.18 -10.08
CA THR A 60 -0.54 -7.84 -11.41
C THR A 60 0.69 -8.69 -11.78
N PRO A 61 0.55 -10.03 -11.85
CA PRO A 61 1.69 -10.94 -12.01
C PRO A 61 2.46 -10.75 -13.32
N GLU A 62 1.90 -10.03 -14.28
CA GLU A 62 2.56 -9.64 -15.54
C GLU A 62 3.61 -8.55 -15.35
N LYS A 63 3.52 -7.78 -14.26
CA LYS A 63 4.43 -6.66 -13.92
C LYS A 63 5.29 -6.93 -12.69
N HIS A 64 4.89 -7.87 -11.83
CA HIS A 64 5.60 -8.17 -10.59
C HIS A 64 6.38 -9.47 -10.68
N THR A 65 7.59 -9.47 -10.10
CA THR A 65 8.33 -10.71 -9.85
C THR A 65 7.66 -11.51 -8.75
N LYS A 66 8.05 -12.78 -8.62
CA LYS A 66 7.59 -13.66 -7.54
C LYS A 66 7.85 -13.04 -6.16
N GLU A 67 9.03 -12.44 -5.99
CA GLU A 67 9.47 -11.82 -4.75
C GLU A 67 8.61 -10.61 -4.40
N GLN A 68 8.27 -9.78 -5.40
CA GLN A 68 7.36 -8.65 -5.21
C GLN A 68 5.94 -9.11 -4.85
N ILE A 69 5.45 -10.18 -5.46
CA ILE A 69 4.15 -10.77 -5.10
C ILE A 69 4.19 -11.26 -3.64
N LEU A 70 5.26 -11.95 -3.24
CA LEU A 70 5.41 -12.41 -1.86
C LEU A 70 5.46 -11.23 -0.89
N ASP A 71 6.16 -10.14 -1.22
CA ASP A 71 6.23 -8.96 -0.38
C ASP A 71 4.84 -8.31 -0.18
N LEU A 72 3.99 -8.26 -1.21
CA LEU A 72 2.60 -7.80 -1.08
C LEU A 72 1.76 -8.67 -0.12
N LEU A 73 1.95 -10.00 -0.16
CA LEU A 73 1.27 -10.92 0.75
C LEU A 73 1.80 -10.78 2.19
N ILE A 74 3.10 -10.59 2.35
CA ILE A 74 3.73 -10.35 3.66
C ILE A 74 3.24 -9.03 4.22
N LEU A 75 3.19 -7.97 3.43
CA LEU A 75 2.66 -6.67 3.82
C LEU A 75 1.21 -6.78 4.30
N GLU A 76 0.34 -7.50 3.56
CA GLU A 76 -1.04 -7.74 3.99
C GLU A 76 -1.10 -8.41 5.38
N GLN A 77 -0.30 -9.47 5.57
CA GLN A 77 -0.25 -10.19 6.84
C GLN A 77 0.31 -9.30 7.96
N PHE A 78 1.39 -8.56 7.68
CA PHE A 78 2.06 -7.67 8.62
C PHE A 78 1.11 -6.60 9.13
N LEU A 79 0.39 -5.93 8.23
CA LEU A 79 -0.64 -4.97 8.61
C LEU A 79 -1.75 -5.60 9.44
N THR A 80 -2.16 -6.85 9.15
CA THR A 80 -3.28 -7.52 9.83
C THR A 80 -2.97 -7.90 11.28
N ILE A 81 -1.72 -8.24 11.60
CA ILE A 81 -1.31 -8.66 12.96
C ILE A 81 -0.96 -7.51 13.89
N MET A 82 -0.85 -6.28 13.38
CA MET A 82 -0.54 -5.11 14.20
C MET A 82 -1.64 -4.75 15.21
N PRO A 83 -1.30 -4.14 16.35
CA PRO A 83 -2.25 -3.46 17.21
C PRO A 83 -3.07 -2.42 16.44
N ARG A 84 -4.32 -2.19 16.85
CA ARG A 84 -5.28 -1.37 16.09
C ARG A 84 -4.82 0.07 15.89
N GLU A 85 -4.25 0.72 16.92
CA GLU A 85 -3.78 2.10 16.79
C GLU A 85 -2.65 2.22 15.77
N MET A 86 -1.64 1.36 15.89
CA MET A 86 -0.50 1.30 14.97
C MET A 86 -0.96 0.96 13.55
N GLN A 87 -1.83 -0.04 13.41
CA GLN A 87 -2.36 -0.48 12.12
C GLN A 87 -3.05 0.67 11.37
N ASN A 88 -3.89 1.46 12.05
CA ASN A 88 -4.55 2.60 11.44
C ASN A 88 -3.52 3.66 10.99
N TRP A 89 -2.58 4.01 11.88
CA TRP A 89 -1.55 5.00 11.64
C TRP A 89 -0.63 4.64 10.45
N VAL A 90 -0.28 3.35 10.31
CA VAL A 90 0.51 2.85 9.20
C VAL A 90 -0.30 2.84 7.91
N ARG A 91 -1.57 2.38 7.94
CA ARG A 91 -2.43 2.33 6.74
C ARG A 91 -2.75 3.69 6.16
N GLU A 92 -2.92 4.71 7.00
CA GLU A 92 -3.15 6.09 6.55
C GLU A 92 -2.02 6.65 5.68
N ARG A 93 -0.79 6.12 5.84
CA ARG A 93 0.38 6.50 5.05
C ARG A 93 0.59 5.62 3.80
N GLY A 94 -0.23 4.59 3.61
CA GLY A 94 -0.26 3.78 2.40
C GLY A 94 1.07 3.14 1.98
N PRO A 95 1.74 2.34 2.84
CA PRO A 95 2.99 1.67 2.47
C PRO A 95 2.79 0.72 1.28
N GLY A 96 3.73 0.74 0.34
CA GLY A 96 3.75 -0.15 -0.82
C GLY A 96 4.49 -1.46 -0.57
N THR A 97 5.37 -1.50 0.44
CA THR A 97 6.20 -2.67 0.77
C THR A 97 6.15 -3.01 2.27
N CYS A 98 6.49 -4.25 2.63
CA CYS A 98 6.59 -4.63 4.04
C CYS A 98 7.68 -3.84 4.77
N ALA A 99 8.78 -3.51 4.07
CA ALA A 99 9.87 -2.73 4.63
C ALA A 99 9.42 -1.30 4.99
N GLU A 100 8.69 -0.63 4.08
CA GLU A 100 8.11 0.69 4.35
C GLU A 100 7.15 0.64 5.54
N ALA A 101 6.29 -0.36 5.61
CA ALA A 101 5.37 -0.53 6.73
C ALA A 101 6.10 -0.73 8.07
N ALA A 102 7.24 -1.42 8.08
CA ALA A 102 8.03 -1.65 9.28
C ALA A 102 8.67 -0.34 9.79
N VAL A 103 9.25 0.46 8.89
CA VAL A 103 9.80 1.79 9.25
C VAL A 103 8.71 2.68 9.85
N LEU A 104 7.53 2.68 9.25
CA LEU A 104 6.37 3.41 9.78
C LEU A 104 5.96 2.90 11.18
N ALA A 105 5.93 1.59 11.38
CA ALA A 105 5.62 1.02 12.70
C ALA A 105 6.65 1.41 13.76
N GLU A 106 7.94 1.47 13.41
CA GLU A 106 9.01 1.94 14.30
C GLU A 106 8.83 3.42 14.66
N ASP A 107 8.53 4.28 13.67
CA ASP A 107 8.24 5.70 13.89
C ASP A 107 7.06 5.90 14.85
N PHE A 108 6.00 5.09 14.71
CA PHE A 108 4.85 5.12 15.61
C PHE A 108 5.26 4.84 17.07
N LEU A 109 6.12 3.84 17.30
CA LEU A 109 6.61 3.50 18.65
C LEU A 109 7.46 4.62 19.25
N LEU A 110 8.28 5.29 18.44
CA LEU A 110 9.06 6.44 18.89
C LEU A 110 8.14 7.59 19.37
N ILE A 111 7.09 7.88 18.60
CA ILE A 111 6.12 8.93 18.94
C ILE A 111 5.37 8.58 20.24
N LEU A 112 4.98 7.32 20.42
CA LEU A 112 4.34 6.87 21.66
C LEU A 112 5.26 7.06 22.88
N HIS A 113 6.50 6.58 22.79
CA HIS A 113 7.47 6.76 23.88
C HIS A 113 7.75 8.24 24.19
N GLU A 114 7.81 9.11 23.18
CA GLU A 114 7.94 10.55 23.40
C GLU A 114 6.74 11.15 24.11
N SER A 115 5.53 10.67 23.79
CA SER A 115 4.29 11.14 24.40
C SER A 115 4.24 10.77 25.89
N GLU A 116 4.58 9.52 26.23
CA GLU A 116 4.67 9.05 27.62
C GLU A 116 5.74 9.82 28.43
N ARG A 117 6.89 10.12 27.82
CA ARG A 117 7.95 10.90 28.49
C ARG A 117 7.58 12.36 28.73
N ARG A 118 6.69 12.93 27.92
CA ARG A 118 6.20 14.31 28.09
C ARG A 118 5.13 14.39 29.17
N GLU A 119 4.27 13.38 29.30
CA GLU A 119 3.23 13.32 30.35
C GLU A 119 3.80 13.10 31.75
N VAL A 120 4.88 12.33 31.90
CA VAL A 120 5.54 12.09 33.21
C VAL A 120 6.30 13.34 33.72
N LYS A 121 6.43 14.39 32.88
CA LYS A 121 7.19 15.60 33.20
C LYS A 121 6.31 16.83 33.49
N VAL A 122 5.00 16.65 33.59
CA VAL A 122 4.00 17.69 33.91
C VAL A 122 3.53 17.57 35.35
#